data_AF-A0A932M1S7-F1
#
_entry.id   AF-A0A932M1S7-F1
#
_cell.length_a   1.000
_cell.length_b   1.000
_cell.length_c   1.000
_cell.angle_alpha   90.00
_cell.angle_beta   90.00
_cell.angle_gamma   90.00
#
_symmetry.space_group_name_H-M   'P 1'
#
loop_
_entity.id
_entity.type
_entity.pdbx_description
1 polymer ?
#
loop_
_entity_poly.entity_id
_entity_poly.type
_entity_poly.pdbx_seq_one_letter_code
_entity_poly.pdbx_strand_id
1 'polypeptide(L)'
;MRLLLTLALSVLFVSQARAAAPSLSDREAMSPLEGHWRSAGVLRIKLGNLKVVREPLEPDISKGELSEKDLDGYKVLDRLGVIAITKMEVLSQRRFNWEDFRNMALGGKAELTVRAGEKGLDLQRRANVRAEDGWLIIPQGTFKIEKIVRNEEQKKVVDYYRVVMGTFTASWTAEYREYASSMGRQLSDKRKFKVLYAYDAFTSKWKIVAWDYANLDEEFHTNYVDSALR
;
A
#
# COMPACT_ATOMS: atom_id res chain seq x y z
N MET A 1 70.21 8.18 -44.02
CA MET A 1 69.69 8.89 -42.83
C MET A 1 68.19 9.05 -43.02
N ARG A 2 67.41 8.31 -42.19
CA ARG A 2 65.97 8.42 -41.86
C ARG A 2 64.92 8.58 -42.98
N LEU A 3 64.32 7.45 -43.38
CA LEU A 3 62.94 7.39 -43.88
C LEU A 3 61.96 7.71 -42.74
N LEU A 4 61.05 8.66 -42.96
CA LEU A 4 59.91 8.95 -42.08
C LEU A 4 58.71 8.09 -42.52
N LEU A 5 58.34 7.15 -41.66
CA LEU A 5 57.17 6.29 -41.81
C LEU A 5 55.98 7.02 -41.18
N THR A 6 55.06 7.51 -42.00
CA THR A 6 53.82 8.14 -41.51
C THR A 6 52.80 7.06 -41.18
N LEU A 7 52.65 6.70 -39.90
CA LEU A 7 51.54 5.86 -39.43
C LEU A 7 50.24 6.68 -39.45
N ALA A 8 49.31 6.34 -40.35
CA ALA A 8 47.94 6.81 -40.29
C ALA A 8 47.17 6.03 -39.21
N LEU A 9 46.85 6.68 -38.10
CA LEU A 9 46.07 6.11 -37.01
C LEU A 9 44.57 6.26 -37.32
N SER A 10 43.96 5.20 -37.84
CA SER A 10 42.52 5.14 -38.09
C SER A 10 41.76 5.06 -36.76
N VAL A 11 41.20 6.18 -36.30
CA VAL A 11 40.29 6.19 -35.14
C VAL A 11 38.96 5.59 -35.59
N LEU A 12 38.74 4.31 -35.27
CA LEU A 12 37.44 3.67 -35.37
C LEU A 12 36.52 4.27 -34.30
N PHE A 13 35.65 5.20 -34.71
CA PHE A 13 34.50 5.61 -33.91
C PHE A 13 33.55 4.41 -33.81
N VAL A 14 33.71 3.59 -32.78
CA VAL A 14 32.68 2.65 -32.35
C VAL A 14 31.52 3.50 -31.82
N SER A 15 30.55 3.78 -32.69
CA SER A 15 29.23 4.24 -32.27
C SER A 15 28.67 3.18 -31.33
N GLN A 16 28.75 3.41 -30.01
CA GLN A 16 27.94 2.65 -29.07
C GLN A 16 26.49 2.95 -29.42
N ALA A 17 25.85 2.02 -30.14
CA ALA A 17 24.41 2.02 -30.31
C ALA A 17 23.83 1.96 -28.90
N ARG A 18 23.33 3.09 -28.41
CA ARG A 18 22.65 3.15 -27.12
C ARG A 18 21.44 2.24 -27.27
N ALA A 19 21.45 1.10 -26.59
CA ALA A 19 20.33 0.18 -26.60
C ALA A 19 19.05 0.98 -26.31
N ALA A 20 18.04 0.80 -27.16
CA ALA A 20 16.76 1.47 -26.98
C ALA A 20 16.25 1.20 -25.57
N ALA A 21 15.68 2.22 -24.92
CA ALA A 21 15.09 2.04 -23.60
C ALA A 21 14.05 0.90 -23.68
N PRO A 22 14.01 0.00 -22.68
CA PRO A 22 12.94 -0.98 -22.61
C PRO A 22 11.59 -0.27 -22.70
N SER A 23 10.69 -0.83 -23.50
CA SER A 23 9.32 -0.30 -23.62
C SER A 23 8.43 -0.95 -22.57
N LEU A 24 7.40 -0.21 -22.14
CA LEU A 24 6.31 -0.71 -21.34
C LEU A 24 5.04 -0.30 -22.05
N SER A 25 4.37 -1.24 -22.72
CA SER A 25 3.06 -0.96 -23.30
C SER A 25 2.01 -0.76 -22.21
N ASP A 26 0.92 -0.05 -22.52
CA ASP A 26 -0.19 0.14 -21.58
C ASP A 26 -0.77 -1.19 -21.10
N ARG A 27 -0.86 -2.17 -22.00
CA ARG A 27 -1.32 -3.53 -21.67
C ARG A 27 -0.40 -4.24 -20.68
N GLU A 28 0.92 -4.10 -20.85
CA GLU A 28 1.89 -4.67 -19.92
C GLU A 28 1.88 -3.95 -18.56
N ALA A 29 1.63 -2.65 -18.55
CA ALA A 29 1.49 -1.89 -17.31
C ALA A 29 0.28 -2.35 -16.49
N MET A 30 -0.85 -2.70 -17.14
CA MET A 30 -2.07 -3.11 -16.44
C MET A 30 -1.90 -4.38 -15.59
N SER A 31 -1.19 -5.39 -16.07
CA SER A 31 -1.15 -6.72 -15.41
C SER A 31 -0.59 -6.67 -13.97
N PRO A 32 0.56 -6.02 -13.69
CA PRO A 32 1.04 -5.84 -12.32
C PRO A 32 0.08 -5.04 -11.42
N LEU A 33 -0.63 -4.05 -11.98
CA LEU A 33 -1.61 -3.25 -11.23
C LEU A 33 -2.83 -4.07 -10.83
N GLU A 34 -3.37 -4.86 -11.76
CA GLU A 34 -4.49 -5.75 -11.48
C GLU A 34 -4.13 -6.79 -10.43
N GLY A 35 -2.93 -7.39 -10.52
CA GLY A 35 -2.41 -8.30 -9.51
C GLY A 35 -2.29 -7.63 -8.14
N HIS A 36 -1.78 -6.40 -8.11
CA HIS A 36 -1.67 -5.61 -6.89
C HIS A 36 -3.03 -5.25 -6.29
N TRP A 37 -4.02 -4.84 -7.10
CA TRP A 37 -5.34 -4.49 -6.60
C TRP A 37 -6.14 -5.69 -6.12
N ARG A 38 -5.94 -6.87 -6.71
CA ARG A 38 -6.52 -8.11 -6.18
C ARG A 38 -6.01 -8.42 -4.77
N SER A 39 -4.74 -8.10 -4.46
CA SER A 39 -4.17 -8.31 -3.11
C SER A 39 -4.44 -7.14 -2.13
N ALA A 40 -4.63 -5.93 -2.66
CA ALA A 40 -4.94 -4.71 -1.90
C ALA A 40 -6.44 -4.56 -1.58
N GLY A 41 -7.34 -5.23 -2.30
CA GLY A 41 -8.80 -5.17 -2.10
C GLY A 41 -9.33 -5.91 -0.89
N VAL A 42 -8.51 -6.08 0.13
CA VAL A 42 -8.89 -6.68 1.40
C VAL A 42 -8.50 -5.77 2.56
N LEU A 43 -9.36 -5.72 3.57
CA LEU A 43 -9.07 -5.15 4.87
C LEU A 43 -8.54 -6.28 5.76
N ARG A 44 -7.31 -6.11 6.25
CA ARG A 44 -6.68 -7.03 7.20
C ARG A 44 -6.81 -6.44 8.61
N ILE A 45 -7.42 -7.20 9.51
CA ILE A 45 -7.71 -6.77 10.87
C ILE A 45 -6.99 -7.73 11.82
N LYS A 46 -6.05 -7.21 12.61
CA LYS A 46 -5.33 -8.02 13.61
C LYS A 46 -6.28 -8.43 14.73
N LEU A 47 -6.27 -9.70 15.08
CA LEU A 47 -7.03 -10.26 16.22
C LEU A 47 -6.09 -10.59 17.38
N GLY A 48 -6.67 -10.85 18.55
CA GLY A 48 -5.95 -11.22 19.77
C GLY A 48 -5.77 -10.05 20.72
N ASN A 49 -4.70 -10.09 21.52
CA ASN A 49 -4.38 -9.03 22.46
C ASN A 49 -3.58 -7.94 21.74
N LEU A 50 -4.07 -6.71 21.79
CA LEU A 50 -3.49 -5.54 21.13
C LEU A 50 -3.26 -4.43 22.15
N LYS A 51 -2.28 -3.58 21.86
CA LYS A 51 -1.90 -2.43 22.67
C LYS A 51 -2.04 -1.16 21.85
N VAL A 52 -2.64 -0.13 22.44
CA VAL A 52 -2.69 1.21 21.85
C VAL A 52 -1.47 1.99 22.32
N VAL A 53 -0.71 2.54 21.38
CA VAL A 53 0.47 3.37 21.65
C VAL A 53 0.17 4.84 21.31
N ARG A 54 0.78 5.76 22.07
CA ARG A 54 0.66 7.20 21.85
C ARG A 54 1.63 7.67 20.76
N GLU A 55 1.23 8.72 20.04
CA GLU A 55 2.17 9.48 19.22
C GLU A 55 3.28 10.09 20.12
N PRO A 56 4.54 10.20 19.63
CA PRO A 56 4.99 9.98 18.25
C PRO A 56 5.46 8.55 17.97
N LEU A 57 5.14 7.55 18.80
CA LEU A 57 5.55 6.18 18.53
C LEU A 57 4.83 5.64 17.28
N GLU A 58 5.60 5.08 16.35
CA GLU A 58 5.04 4.40 15.19
C GLU A 58 4.51 3.03 15.62
N PRO A 59 3.21 2.75 15.48
CA PRO A 59 2.65 1.45 15.86
C PRO A 59 3.12 0.34 14.92
N ASP A 60 3.50 -0.81 15.49
CA ASP A 60 3.75 -2.03 14.73
C ASP A 60 2.58 -3.03 14.84
N ILE A 61 1.71 -3.03 13.83
CA ILE A 61 0.54 -3.94 13.78
C ILE A 61 0.94 -5.43 13.82
N SER A 62 2.15 -5.79 13.36
CA SER A 62 2.62 -7.18 13.40
C SER A 62 2.86 -7.65 14.84
N LYS A 63 3.22 -6.72 15.73
CA LYS A 63 3.37 -6.90 17.18
C LYS A 63 2.07 -6.66 17.95
N GLY A 64 0.97 -6.36 17.26
CA GLY A 64 -0.31 -6.04 17.88
C GLY A 64 -0.39 -4.63 18.46
N GLU A 65 0.41 -3.69 17.95
CA GLU A 65 0.36 -2.30 18.35
C GLU A 65 -0.55 -1.50 17.41
N LEU A 66 -1.35 -0.60 17.99
CA LEU A 66 -2.35 0.22 17.30
C LEU A 66 -2.10 1.71 17.60
N SER A 67 -2.30 2.57 16.61
CA SER A 67 -2.49 4.00 16.88
C SER A 67 -3.87 4.27 17.50
N GLU A 68 -4.06 5.48 18.01
CA GLU A 68 -5.39 5.93 18.45
C GLU A 68 -6.42 5.94 17.31
N LYS A 69 -5.97 6.28 16.09
CA LYS A 69 -6.81 6.25 14.89
C LYS A 69 -7.20 4.82 14.51
N ASP A 70 -6.30 3.85 14.69
CA ASP A 70 -6.62 2.45 14.49
C ASP A 70 -7.64 1.97 15.51
N LEU A 71 -7.50 2.37 16.78
CA LEU A 71 -8.49 2.06 17.82
C LEU A 71 -9.91 2.54 17.43
N ASP A 72 -10.04 3.75 16.88
CA ASP A 72 -11.34 4.24 16.42
C ASP A 72 -11.89 3.41 15.25
N GLY A 73 -11.02 2.96 14.35
CA GLY A 73 -11.37 1.97 13.33
C GLY A 73 -11.87 0.65 13.93
N TYR A 74 -11.22 0.15 14.98
CA TYR A 74 -11.65 -1.06 15.69
C TYR A 74 -13.01 -0.88 16.36
N LYS A 75 -13.26 0.26 17.02
CA LYS A 75 -14.57 0.56 17.62
C LYS A 75 -15.69 0.61 16.59
N VAL A 76 -15.43 1.12 15.39
CA VAL A 76 -16.39 1.08 14.28
C VAL A 76 -16.65 -0.36 13.85
N LEU A 77 -15.60 -1.15 13.61
CA LEU A 77 -15.74 -2.55 13.19
C LEU A 77 -16.47 -3.42 14.23
N ASP A 78 -16.26 -3.14 15.52
CA ASP A 78 -16.99 -3.75 16.64
C ASP A 78 -18.49 -3.41 16.60
N ARG A 79 -18.82 -2.13 16.45
CA ARG A 79 -20.21 -1.67 16.28
C ARG A 79 -20.91 -2.31 15.06
N LEU A 80 -20.15 -2.53 13.99
CA LEU A 80 -20.66 -3.19 12.78
C LEU A 80 -20.76 -4.72 12.90
N GLY A 81 -20.33 -5.30 14.03
CA GLY A 81 -20.32 -6.75 14.27
C GLY A 81 -19.25 -7.52 13.48
N VAL A 82 -18.32 -6.81 12.84
CA VAL A 82 -17.23 -7.42 12.05
C VAL A 82 -16.18 -8.04 12.98
N ILE A 83 -15.86 -7.34 14.07
CA ILE A 83 -15.05 -7.85 15.17
C ILE A 83 -15.84 -7.77 16.48
N ALA A 84 -15.29 -8.34 17.54
CA ALA A 84 -15.75 -8.17 18.91
C ALA A 84 -14.58 -7.74 19.80
N ILE A 85 -14.68 -6.56 20.40
CA ILE A 85 -13.76 -6.08 21.44
C ILE A 85 -14.26 -6.63 22.77
N THR A 86 -13.70 -7.76 23.21
CA THR A 86 -14.17 -8.46 24.42
C THR A 86 -13.63 -7.87 25.71
N LYS A 87 -12.55 -7.10 25.61
CA LYS A 87 -11.89 -6.44 26.74
C LYS A 87 -11.24 -5.15 26.23
N MET A 88 -11.39 -4.06 26.98
CA MET A 88 -10.65 -2.82 26.76
C MET A 88 -10.34 -2.19 28.10
N GLU A 89 -9.07 -1.96 28.37
CA GLU A 89 -8.59 -1.37 29.62
C GLU A 89 -7.67 -0.20 29.32
N VAL A 90 -8.01 0.95 29.88
CA VAL A 90 -7.17 2.16 29.79
C VAL A 90 -6.16 2.10 30.92
N LEU A 91 -4.87 2.13 30.59
CA LEU A 91 -3.79 1.90 31.57
C LEU A 91 -3.80 2.95 32.69
N SER A 92 -4.15 4.20 32.38
CA SER A 92 -4.24 5.28 33.36
C SER A 92 -5.42 5.17 34.34
N GLN A 93 -6.38 4.30 34.07
CA GLN A 93 -7.56 4.08 34.91
C GLN A 93 -7.43 2.83 35.81
N ARG A 94 -6.41 2.01 35.60
CA ARG A 94 -6.11 0.86 36.46
C ARG A 94 -5.54 1.31 37.80
N ARG A 95 -5.65 0.45 38.82
CA ARG A 95 -4.91 0.67 40.08
C ARG A 95 -3.41 0.67 39.78
N PHE A 96 -2.70 1.63 40.35
CA PHE A 96 -1.26 1.79 40.12
C PHE A 96 -0.51 0.46 40.32
N ASN A 97 0.30 0.12 39.33
CA ASN A 97 1.32 -0.91 39.42
C ASN A 97 2.51 -0.51 38.56
N TRP A 98 3.68 -1.06 38.89
CA TRP A 98 4.94 -0.69 38.23
C TRP A 98 5.00 -1.09 36.75
N GLU A 99 4.28 -2.15 36.37
CA GLU A 99 4.24 -2.60 34.98
C GLU A 99 3.45 -1.62 34.10
N ASP A 100 2.25 -1.22 34.52
CA ASP A 100 1.44 -0.21 33.84
C ASP A 100 2.17 1.15 33.81
N PHE A 101 2.83 1.54 34.89
CA PHE A 101 3.66 2.75 34.92
C PHE A 101 4.77 2.69 33.86
N ARG A 102 5.51 1.58 33.77
CA ARG A 102 6.54 1.38 32.76
C ARG A 102 5.93 1.36 31.35
N ASN A 103 4.81 0.68 31.17
CA ASN A 103 4.13 0.57 29.87
C ASN A 103 3.65 1.94 29.38
N MET A 104 3.11 2.77 30.27
CA MET A 104 2.73 4.16 29.97
C MET A 104 3.93 5.06 29.72
N ALA A 105 5.03 4.90 30.47
CA ALA A 105 6.29 5.62 30.22
C ALA A 105 6.85 5.31 28.82
N LEU A 106 6.73 4.05 28.38
CA LEU A 106 7.03 3.57 27.03
C LEU A 106 5.91 3.87 26.01
N GLY A 107 4.93 4.71 26.38
CA GLY A 107 3.90 5.22 25.49
C GLY A 107 2.67 4.35 25.27
N GLY A 108 2.45 3.30 26.06
CA GLY A 108 1.18 2.58 26.09
C GLY A 108 0.03 3.43 26.65
N LYS A 109 -1.15 3.30 26.06
CA LYS A 109 -2.37 4.02 26.47
C LYS A 109 -3.48 3.07 26.91
N ALA A 110 -3.70 2.00 26.16
CA ALA A 110 -4.74 1.02 26.43
C ALA A 110 -4.34 -0.37 25.95
N GLU A 111 -5.00 -1.38 26.48
CA GLU A 111 -4.92 -2.77 26.03
C GLU A 111 -6.32 -3.25 25.68
N LEU A 112 -6.43 -4.01 24.58
CA LEU A 112 -7.70 -4.57 24.12
C LEU A 112 -7.54 -6.01 23.67
N THR A 113 -8.57 -6.82 23.89
CA THR A 113 -8.67 -8.17 23.35
C THR A 113 -9.75 -8.22 22.28
N VAL A 114 -9.37 -8.64 21.08
CA VAL A 114 -10.21 -8.62 19.89
C VAL A 114 -10.40 -10.02 19.36
N ARG A 115 -11.63 -10.36 18.99
CA ARG A 115 -12.00 -11.59 18.30
C ARG A 115 -12.75 -11.27 17.01
N ALA A 116 -12.82 -12.23 16.10
CA ALA A 116 -13.69 -12.09 14.94
C ALA A 116 -15.16 -12.12 15.39
N GLY A 117 -15.97 -11.22 14.85
CA GLY A 117 -17.42 -11.26 15.00
C GLY A 117 -18.05 -12.20 13.98
N GLU A 118 -19.32 -12.56 14.18
CA GLU A 118 -20.03 -13.47 13.27
C GLU A 118 -20.11 -12.90 11.84
N LYS A 119 -20.40 -11.59 11.70
CA LYS A 119 -20.42 -10.91 10.40
C LYS A 119 -19.05 -10.94 9.74
N GLY A 120 -17.98 -10.70 10.49
CA GLY A 120 -16.61 -10.73 9.96
C GLY A 120 -16.20 -12.10 9.44
N LEU A 121 -16.51 -13.16 10.19
CA LEU A 121 -16.26 -14.54 9.76
C LEU A 121 -17.04 -14.89 8.49
N ASP A 122 -18.28 -14.42 8.38
CA ASP A 122 -19.09 -14.64 7.19
C ASP A 122 -18.53 -13.93 5.95
N LEU A 123 -18.12 -12.67 6.10
CA LEU A 123 -17.46 -11.91 5.03
C LEU A 123 -16.17 -12.57 4.55
N GLN A 124 -15.33 -13.05 5.48
CA GLN A 124 -14.09 -13.75 5.12
C GLN A 124 -14.37 -15.04 4.35
N ARG A 125 -15.36 -15.84 4.76
CA ARG A 125 -15.75 -17.06 4.03
C ARG A 125 -16.19 -16.76 2.59
N ARG A 126 -17.04 -15.74 2.40
CA ARG A 126 -17.54 -15.34 1.08
C ARG A 126 -16.45 -14.83 0.15
N ALA A 127 -15.40 -14.23 0.71
CA ALA A 127 -14.32 -13.65 -0.06
C ALA A 127 -13.36 -14.69 -0.67
N ASN A 128 -13.44 -15.95 -0.22
CA ASN A 128 -12.51 -17.02 -0.59
C ASN A 128 -11.04 -16.59 -0.42
N VAL A 129 -10.77 -15.77 0.60
CA VAL A 129 -9.41 -15.34 0.94
C VAL A 129 -8.83 -16.35 1.92
N ARG A 130 -7.55 -16.71 1.71
CA ARG A 130 -6.84 -17.61 2.60
C ARG A 130 -6.84 -17.04 4.02
N ALA A 131 -7.26 -17.85 4.99
CA ALA A 131 -7.15 -17.49 6.40
C ALA A 131 -5.68 -17.35 6.80
N GLU A 132 -5.39 -16.34 7.62
CA GLU A 132 -4.09 -16.10 8.21
C GLU A 132 -4.24 -16.10 9.74
N ASP A 133 -3.35 -16.79 10.44
CA ASP A 133 -3.45 -16.94 11.89
C ASP A 133 -3.34 -15.58 12.59
N GLY A 134 -4.31 -15.29 13.46
CA GLY A 134 -4.39 -14.02 14.18
C GLY A 134 -4.84 -12.83 13.31
N TRP A 135 -5.40 -13.07 12.12
CA TRP A 135 -5.94 -12.05 11.24
C TRP A 135 -7.34 -12.40 10.74
N LEU A 136 -8.21 -11.39 10.72
CA LEU A 136 -9.47 -11.42 9.99
C LEU A 136 -9.26 -10.66 8.67
N ILE A 137 -9.57 -11.29 7.54
CA ILE A 137 -9.36 -10.71 6.22
C ILE A 137 -10.70 -10.63 5.49
N ILE A 138 -11.18 -9.42 5.25
CA ILE A 138 -12.48 -9.17 4.61
C ILE A 138 -12.32 -8.37 3.31
N PRO A 139 -13.17 -8.56 2.30
CA PRO A 139 -13.06 -7.88 1.03
C PRO A 139 -13.55 -6.43 1.17
N GLN A 140 -12.77 -5.48 0.64
CA GLN A 140 -13.18 -4.07 0.54
C GLN A 140 -13.98 -3.80 -0.73
N GLY A 141 -13.69 -4.55 -1.79
CA GLY A 141 -14.30 -4.36 -3.11
C GLY A 141 -13.48 -5.01 -4.21
N THR A 142 -13.92 -4.79 -5.44
CA THR A 142 -13.16 -5.15 -6.64
C THR A 142 -12.72 -3.90 -7.38
N PHE A 143 -11.58 -3.99 -8.05
CA PHE A 143 -11.02 -2.87 -8.81
C PHE A 143 -10.77 -3.28 -10.25
N LYS A 144 -11.07 -2.38 -11.17
CA LYS A 144 -10.89 -2.60 -12.60
C LYS A 144 -10.27 -1.37 -13.24
N ILE A 145 -9.14 -1.56 -13.93
CA ILE A 145 -8.52 -0.49 -14.71
C ILE A 145 -9.44 -0.17 -15.88
N GLU A 146 -9.78 1.10 -16.05
CA GLU A 146 -10.62 1.56 -17.15
C GLU A 146 -9.77 2.02 -18.34
N LYS A 147 -8.72 2.81 -18.07
CA LYS A 147 -7.78 3.26 -19.09
C LYS A 147 -6.46 3.74 -18.50
N ILE A 148 -5.40 3.62 -19.29
CA ILE A 148 -4.17 4.40 -19.12
C ILE A 148 -4.34 5.71 -19.88
N VAL A 149 -4.06 6.84 -19.23
CA VAL A 149 -4.11 8.18 -19.84
C VAL A 149 -2.73 8.73 -20.13
N ARG A 150 -1.70 8.21 -19.48
CA ARG A 150 -0.31 8.64 -19.61
C ARG A 150 0.62 7.48 -19.30
N ASN A 151 1.64 7.28 -20.11
CA ASN A 151 2.67 6.27 -19.90
C ASN A 151 3.99 6.83 -20.42
N GLU A 152 4.73 7.48 -19.53
CA GLU A 152 5.91 8.26 -19.90
C GLU A 152 7.18 7.64 -19.38
N GLU A 153 8.20 7.63 -20.23
CA GLU A 153 9.56 7.31 -19.81
C GLU A 153 10.07 8.38 -18.84
N GLN A 154 10.69 7.91 -17.76
CA GLN A 154 11.46 8.73 -16.84
C GLN A 154 12.84 8.11 -16.73
N LYS A 155 13.88 8.93 -16.84
CA LYS A 155 15.26 8.47 -16.73
C LYS A 155 15.90 9.04 -15.48
N LYS A 156 16.32 8.16 -14.58
CA LYS A 156 17.11 8.50 -13.40
C LYS A 156 18.43 7.75 -13.49
N VAL A 157 19.51 8.48 -13.76
CA VAL A 157 20.87 7.94 -13.91
C VAL A 157 20.93 6.84 -14.99
N VAL A 158 21.15 5.58 -14.60
CA VAL A 158 21.28 4.40 -15.47
C VAL A 158 20.01 3.57 -15.55
N ASP A 159 19.06 3.80 -14.64
CA ASP A 159 17.86 2.99 -14.51
C ASP A 159 16.72 3.54 -15.37
N TYR A 160 15.89 2.64 -15.87
CA TYR A 160 14.73 2.97 -16.68
C TYR A 160 13.46 2.95 -15.84
N TYR A 161 12.73 4.06 -15.85
CA TYR A 161 11.46 4.19 -15.17
C TYR A 161 10.35 4.54 -16.15
N ARG A 162 9.11 4.20 -15.75
CA ARG A 162 7.90 4.63 -16.42
C ARG A 162 6.91 5.17 -15.40
N VAL A 163 6.38 6.36 -15.64
CA VAL A 163 5.25 6.90 -14.88
C VAL A 163 3.99 6.61 -15.66
N VAL A 164 3.13 5.78 -15.08
CA VAL A 164 1.85 5.39 -15.67
C VAL A 164 0.73 6.01 -14.86
N MET A 165 -0.13 6.76 -15.53
CA MET A 165 -1.33 7.36 -14.95
C MET A 165 -2.55 6.80 -15.64
N GLY A 166 -3.61 6.59 -14.88
CA GLY A 166 -4.84 6.04 -15.42
C GLY A 166 -6.02 6.23 -14.49
N THR A 167 -7.14 5.68 -14.92
CA THR A 167 -8.39 5.67 -14.16
C THR A 167 -8.84 4.24 -13.93
N PHE A 168 -9.55 4.03 -12.83
CA PHE A 168 -10.11 2.74 -12.47
C PHE A 168 -11.45 2.90 -11.78
N THR A 169 -12.24 1.84 -11.84
CA THR A 169 -13.48 1.72 -11.10
C THR A 169 -13.27 0.84 -9.88
N ALA A 170 -13.75 1.30 -8.73
CA ALA A 170 -13.79 0.59 -7.48
C ALA A 170 -15.24 0.22 -7.15
N SER A 171 -15.55 -1.07 -7.15
CA SER A 171 -16.83 -1.60 -6.72
C SER A 171 -16.73 -1.99 -5.25
N TRP A 172 -16.94 -1.01 -4.36
CA TRP A 172 -16.84 -1.20 -2.91
C TRP A 172 -17.96 -2.08 -2.36
N THR A 173 -17.63 -2.95 -1.41
CA THR A 173 -18.64 -3.72 -0.65
C THR A 173 -19.46 -2.78 0.23
N ALA A 174 -20.71 -3.18 0.53
CA ALA A 174 -21.60 -2.37 1.36
C ALA A 174 -21.00 -2.16 2.76
N GLU A 175 -20.38 -3.20 3.31
CA GLU A 175 -19.73 -3.21 4.61
C GLU A 175 -18.53 -2.26 4.65
N TYR A 176 -17.73 -2.21 3.58
CA TYR A 176 -16.62 -1.27 3.52
C TYR A 176 -17.07 0.18 3.35
N ARG A 177 -18.16 0.43 2.61
CA ARG A 177 -18.76 1.77 2.54
C ARG A 177 -19.26 2.25 3.90
N GLU A 178 -19.94 1.37 4.62
CA GLU A 178 -20.44 1.66 5.97
C GLU A 178 -19.29 1.97 6.95
N TYR A 179 -18.24 1.15 6.92
CA TYR A 179 -17.01 1.39 7.67
C TYR A 179 -16.35 2.74 7.29
N ALA A 180 -16.15 2.99 5.99
CA ALA A 180 -15.50 4.20 5.51
C ALA A 180 -16.31 5.46 5.88
N SER A 181 -17.62 5.43 5.71
CA SER A 181 -18.53 6.52 6.10
C SER A 181 -18.47 6.77 7.61
N SER A 182 -18.44 5.71 8.43
CA SER A 182 -18.32 5.83 9.89
C SER A 182 -16.98 6.41 10.33
N MET A 183 -15.95 6.25 9.50
CA MET A 183 -14.62 6.88 9.66
C MET A 183 -14.53 8.26 8.99
N GLY A 184 -15.65 8.83 8.52
CA GLY A 184 -15.69 10.14 7.86
C GLY A 184 -15.05 10.19 6.47
N ARG A 185 -14.84 9.04 5.82
CA ARG A 185 -14.21 8.95 4.50
C ARG A 185 -15.26 8.95 3.40
N GLN A 186 -15.05 9.76 2.37
CA GLN A 186 -15.85 9.73 1.16
C GLN A 186 -15.23 8.77 0.14
N LEU A 187 -15.94 7.69 -0.15
CA LEU A 187 -15.54 6.75 -1.20
C LEU A 187 -16.17 7.15 -2.52
N SER A 188 -15.35 7.25 -3.56
CA SER A 188 -15.80 7.29 -4.94
C SER A 188 -15.53 5.96 -5.63
N ASP A 189 -16.45 5.57 -6.51
CA ASP A 189 -16.29 4.41 -7.38
C ASP A 189 -15.36 4.77 -8.55
N LYS A 190 -15.34 6.04 -8.95
CA LYS A 190 -14.45 6.54 -10.01
C LYS A 190 -13.18 7.08 -9.38
N ARG A 191 -12.04 6.47 -9.73
CA ARG A 191 -10.75 6.77 -9.12
C ARG A 191 -9.67 6.95 -10.18
N LYS A 192 -8.58 7.58 -9.76
CA LYS A 192 -7.37 7.75 -10.56
C LYS A 192 -6.15 7.24 -9.81
N PHE A 193 -5.15 6.81 -10.57
CA PHE A 193 -3.88 6.35 -10.05
C PHE A 193 -2.71 6.99 -10.79
N LYS A 194 -1.58 7.02 -10.10
CA LYS A 194 -0.26 7.33 -10.64
C LYS A 194 0.70 6.28 -10.09
N VAL A 195 1.43 5.60 -10.96
CA VAL A 195 2.33 4.49 -10.57
C VAL A 195 3.68 4.66 -11.23
N LEU A 196 4.72 4.40 -10.44
CA LEU A 196 6.11 4.35 -10.89
C LEU A 196 6.52 2.90 -11.10
N TYR A 197 6.94 2.58 -12.32
CA TYR A 197 7.59 1.33 -12.64
C TYR A 197 9.09 1.54 -12.75
N ALA A 198 9.86 0.59 -12.24
CA ALA A 198 11.29 0.46 -12.47
C ALA A 198 11.56 -0.80 -13.29
N TYR A 199 12.44 -0.71 -14.29
CA TYR A 199 12.89 -1.85 -15.07
C TYR A 199 14.02 -2.58 -14.35
N ASP A 200 13.82 -3.85 -14.05
CA ASP A 200 14.87 -4.73 -13.55
C ASP A 200 15.57 -5.39 -14.74
N ALA A 201 16.81 -4.96 -15.01
CA ALA A 201 17.59 -5.43 -16.16
C ALA A 201 18.01 -6.91 -16.07
N PHE A 202 18.13 -7.48 -14.86
CA PHE A 202 18.53 -8.87 -14.67
C PHE A 202 17.38 -9.84 -14.94
N THR A 203 16.15 -9.43 -14.59
CA THR A 203 14.95 -10.25 -14.83
C THR A 203 14.17 -9.83 -16.07
N SER A 204 14.55 -8.73 -16.71
CA SER A 204 13.86 -8.10 -17.82
C SER A 204 12.38 -7.86 -17.54
N LYS A 205 12.08 -7.36 -16.32
CA LYS A 205 10.70 -7.15 -15.85
C LYS A 205 10.52 -5.75 -15.28
N TRP A 206 9.36 -5.17 -15.56
CA TRP A 206 8.90 -3.94 -14.91
C TRP A 206 8.28 -4.27 -13.55
N LYS A 207 8.69 -3.54 -12.52
CA LYS A 207 8.19 -3.68 -11.14
C LYS A 207 7.60 -2.36 -10.66
N ILE A 208 6.46 -2.42 -9.98
CA ILE A 208 5.89 -1.27 -9.28
C ILE A 208 6.77 -0.95 -8.07
N VAL A 209 7.27 0.28 -7.99
CA VAL A 209 8.14 0.75 -6.88
C VAL A 209 7.52 1.88 -6.06
N ALA A 210 6.56 2.60 -6.63
CA ALA A 210 5.77 3.61 -5.93
C ALA A 210 4.40 3.78 -6.60
N TRP A 211 3.41 4.25 -5.84
CA TRP A 211 2.04 4.41 -6.31
C TRP A 211 1.29 5.44 -5.46
N ASP A 212 0.40 6.18 -6.10
CA ASP A 212 -0.52 7.13 -5.50
C ASP A 212 -1.93 6.91 -6.09
N TYR A 213 -2.97 7.07 -5.27
CA TYR A 213 -4.37 6.94 -5.71
C TYR A 213 -5.26 8.01 -5.07
N ALA A 214 -6.31 8.39 -5.79
CA ALA A 214 -7.28 9.39 -5.35
C ALA A 214 -8.67 9.12 -5.93
N ASN A 215 -9.68 9.79 -5.40
CA ASN A 215 -10.95 9.94 -6.12
C ASN A 215 -10.68 10.72 -7.42
N LEU A 216 -11.49 10.49 -8.46
CA LEU A 216 -11.23 11.06 -9.80
C LEU A 216 -11.04 12.59 -9.75
N ASP A 217 -11.88 13.26 -8.97
CA ASP A 217 -11.98 14.72 -8.89
C ASP A 217 -11.14 15.35 -7.75
N GLU A 218 -10.39 14.54 -7.01
CA GLU A 218 -9.54 15.01 -5.89
C GLU A 218 -8.06 15.06 -6.27
N GLU A 219 -7.25 15.83 -5.57
CA GLU A 219 -5.79 15.71 -5.68
C GLU A 219 -5.28 14.40 -5.08
N PHE A 220 -4.06 13.99 -5.45
CA PHE A 220 -3.40 12.87 -4.79
C PHE A 220 -3.02 13.27 -3.36
N HIS A 221 -3.49 12.53 -2.37
CA HIS A 221 -3.20 12.76 -0.95
C HIS A 221 -1.76 12.38 -0.57
N THR A 222 -1.08 11.61 -1.43
CA THR A 222 0.30 11.16 -1.29
C THR A 222 1.12 11.60 -2.49
N ASN A 223 2.43 11.71 -2.30
CA ASN A 223 3.39 12.09 -3.32
C ASN A 223 4.50 11.04 -3.47
N TYR A 224 4.19 9.75 -3.27
CA TYR A 224 5.18 8.69 -3.25
C TYR A 224 5.89 8.53 -4.59
N VAL A 225 5.15 8.65 -5.70
CA VAL A 225 5.75 8.59 -7.05
C VAL A 225 6.70 9.77 -7.28
N ASP A 226 6.28 10.98 -6.92
CA ASP A 226 7.12 12.17 -7.12
C ASP A 226 8.34 12.17 -6.21
N SER A 227 8.21 11.65 -4.99
CA SER A 227 9.31 11.54 -4.03
C SER A 227 10.35 10.50 -4.46
N ALA A 228 9.92 9.37 -5.05
CA ALA A 228 10.83 8.33 -5.53
C ALA A 228 11.66 8.79 -6.76
N LEU A 229 11.15 9.76 -7.52
CA LEU A 229 11.83 10.32 -8.69
C LEU A 229 12.88 11.40 -8.37
N ARG A 230 12.79 12.05 -7.20
CA ARG A 230 13.79 13.00 -6.72
C ARG A 230 15.09 12.28 -6.33
#